data_AF-A0A832RPX6-F1
#
_entry.id   AF-A0A832RPX6-F1
#
_cell.length_a   1.000
_cell.length_b   1.000
_cell.length_c   1.000
_cell.angle_alpha   90.00
_cell.angle_beta   90.00
_cell.angle_gamma   90.00
#
_symmetry.space_group_name_H-M   'P 1'
#
loop_
_entity.id
_entity.type
_entity.pdbx_description
1 polymer ?
#
loop_
_entity_poly.entity_id
_entity_poly.type
_entity_poly.pdbx_seq_one_letter_code
_entity_poly.pdbx_strand_id
1 'polypeptide(L)'
;MGLYEQNRDGMQIAPHQIQGSLVVPKGLEKTTNLKITADDGSCIIGQSKECLVSESTKVKDVDYKIVKVAGMNYKVTYSGFDKVLEKFSITPEIVDDVIPDSTWTIKMDKPASSAKLYYEIVYKQIQ
;
A
#
# COMPACT_ATOMS: atom_id res chain seq x y z
N MET A 1 0.69 -7.03 9.05
CA MET A 1 1.88 -6.17 8.99
C MET A 1 1.73 -5.12 10.06
N GLY A 2 2.57 -5.16 11.08
CA GLY A 2 2.57 -4.16 12.15
C GLY A 2 3.24 -2.88 11.67
N LEU A 3 2.55 -1.76 11.83
CA LEU A 3 3.05 -0.42 11.59
C LEU A 3 3.14 0.22 12.97
N TYR A 4 4.32 0.20 13.58
CA TYR A 4 4.48 0.63 14.96
C TYR A 4 5.70 1.51 15.10
N GLU A 5 5.61 2.52 15.95
CA GLU A 5 6.77 3.25 16.43
C GLU A 5 7.79 2.29 17.08
N GLN A 6 9.07 2.59 16.89
CA GLN A 6 10.17 1.77 17.38
C GLN A 6 11.27 2.67 17.96
N ASN A 7 12.00 2.14 18.92
CA ASN A 7 13.28 2.70 19.33
C ASN A 7 14.40 1.86 18.70
N ARG A 8 15.24 2.49 17.88
CA ARG A 8 16.45 1.87 17.31
C ARG A 8 17.65 2.74 17.65
N ASP A 9 18.61 2.16 18.38
CA ASP A 9 19.85 2.82 18.76
C ASP A 9 19.66 4.18 19.47
N GLY A 10 18.59 4.31 20.27
CA GLY A 10 18.26 5.54 20.99
C GLY A 10 17.47 6.57 20.17
N MET A 11 17.18 6.29 18.90
CA MET A 11 16.30 7.10 18.05
C MET A 11 14.88 6.53 18.05
N GLN A 12 13.90 7.39 18.29
CA GLN A 12 12.50 7.07 18.02
C GLN A 12 12.26 7.17 16.52
N ILE A 13 11.68 6.12 15.93
CA ILE A 13 11.33 6.06 14.51
C ILE A 13 9.88 5.60 14.36
N ALA A 14 9.20 6.11 13.35
CA ALA A 14 7.81 5.75 13.04
C ALA A 14 7.68 5.37 11.56
N PRO A 15 6.71 4.50 11.20
CA PRO A 15 6.39 4.22 9.81
C PRO A 15 5.94 5.51 9.09
N HIS A 16 6.47 5.78 7.90
CA HIS A 16 6.08 6.92 7.08
C HIS A 16 5.54 6.51 5.70
N GLN A 17 5.97 5.35 5.21
CA GLN A 17 5.58 4.88 3.89
C GLN A 17 5.51 3.37 3.86
N ILE A 18 4.53 2.85 3.14
CA ILE A 18 4.44 1.45 2.76
C ILE A 18 4.58 1.42 1.25
N GLN A 19 5.55 0.68 0.74
CA GLN A 19 5.71 0.52 -0.70
C GLN A 19 6.00 -0.92 -1.06
N GLY A 20 5.69 -1.28 -2.30
CA GLY A 20 5.90 -2.63 -2.74
C GLY A 20 5.58 -2.86 -4.20
N SER A 21 5.73 -4.12 -4.57
CA SER A 21 5.42 -4.60 -5.90
C SER A 21 4.87 -6.02 -5.88
N LEU A 22 3.99 -6.29 -6.84
CA LEU A 22 3.51 -7.63 -7.14
C LEU A 22 3.98 -7.98 -8.55
N VAL A 23 4.75 -9.05 -8.65
CA VAL A 23 5.17 -9.62 -9.94
C VAL A 23 4.23 -10.76 -10.28
N VAL A 24 3.50 -10.64 -11.37
CA VAL A 24 2.53 -11.61 -11.85
C VAL A 24 3.01 -12.22 -13.17
N PRO A 25 2.86 -13.54 -13.39
CA PRO A 25 3.14 -14.14 -14.69
C PRO A 25 2.28 -13.53 -15.80
N LYS A 26 2.88 -13.40 -17.00
CA LYS A 26 2.17 -12.89 -18.17
C LYS A 26 0.90 -13.71 -18.46
N GLY A 27 -0.23 -13.04 -18.64
CA GLY A 27 -1.54 -13.65 -18.88
C GLY A 27 -2.34 -13.97 -17.61
N LEU A 28 -1.77 -13.78 -16.42
CA LEU A 28 -2.45 -14.01 -15.13
C LEU A 28 -2.67 -12.71 -14.33
N GLU A 29 -2.41 -11.55 -14.94
CA GLU A 29 -2.48 -10.21 -14.31
C GLU A 29 -3.87 -9.99 -13.68
N LYS A 30 -4.94 -10.33 -14.40
CA LYS A 30 -6.33 -10.12 -13.96
C LYS A 30 -6.86 -11.17 -12.96
N THR A 31 -6.09 -12.21 -12.67
CA THR A 31 -6.52 -13.32 -11.80
C THR A 31 -5.78 -13.37 -10.48
N THR A 32 -4.64 -12.68 -10.39
CA THR A 32 -3.85 -12.53 -9.16
C THR A 32 -4.15 -11.18 -8.55
N ASN A 33 -4.76 -11.14 -7.36
CA ASN A 33 -5.28 -9.89 -6.85
C ASN A 33 -4.44 -9.38 -5.68
N LEU A 34 -3.71 -8.29 -5.87
CA LEU A 34 -3.18 -7.53 -4.74
C LEU A 34 -4.35 -7.02 -3.90
N LYS A 35 -4.28 -7.23 -2.58
CA LYS A 35 -5.21 -6.62 -1.63
C LYS A 35 -4.47 -6.03 -0.44
N ILE A 36 -4.72 -4.74 -0.18
CA ILE A 36 -4.23 -4.01 0.99
C ILE A 36 -5.44 -3.58 1.81
N THR A 37 -5.47 -3.94 3.08
CA THR A 37 -6.58 -3.64 4.00
C THR A 37 -6.02 -3.03 5.28
N ALA A 38 -6.64 -1.94 5.74
CA ALA A 38 -6.32 -1.32 7.02
C ALA A 38 -6.85 -2.15 8.19
N ASP A 39 -6.47 -1.76 9.41
CA ASP A 39 -6.92 -2.38 10.66
C ASP A 39 -8.42 -2.21 10.91
N ASP A 40 -9.00 -1.08 10.49
CA ASP A 40 -10.44 -0.81 10.53
C ASP A 40 -11.27 -1.62 9.51
N GLY A 41 -10.62 -2.47 8.70
CA GLY A 41 -11.24 -3.30 7.68
C GLY A 41 -11.39 -2.62 6.31
N SER A 42 -11.03 -1.34 6.17
CA SER A 42 -11.09 -0.61 4.91
C SER A 42 -10.18 -1.24 3.86
N CYS A 43 -10.74 -1.58 2.68
CA CYS A 43 -9.92 -2.01 1.55
C CYS A 43 -9.28 -0.79 0.87
N ILE A 44 -7.96 -0.62 1.00
CA ILE A 44 -7.23 0.51 0.40
C ILE A 44 -6.98 0.25 -1.09
N ILE A 45 -6.28 -0.84 -1.40
CA ILE A 45 -5.96 -1.25 -2.78
C ILE A 45 -6.54 -2.63 -3.04
N GLY A 46 -7.20 -2.80 -4.18
CA GLY A 46 -7.55 -4.12 -4.70
C GLY A 46 -8.51 -4.07 -5.88
N GLN A 47 -8.63 -5.17 -6.63
CA GLN A 47 -9.44 -5.21 -7.86
C GLN A 47 -10.95 -5.09 -7.64
N SER A 48 -11.43 -5.27 -6.40
CA SER A 48 -12.85 -5.06 -6.08
C SER A 48 -13.19 -3.58 -6.15
N LYS A 49 -14.39 -3.26 -6.66
CA LYS A 49 -14.93 -1.88 -6.67
C LYS A 49 -15.17 -1.32 -5.26
N GLU A 50 -15.18 -2.18 -4.25
CA GLU A 50 -15.30 -1.79 -2.84
C GLU A 50 -13.98 -1.25 -2.27
N CYS A 51 -12.86 -1.43 -2.97
CA CYS A 51 -11.58 -0.88 -2.56
C CYS A 51 -11.46 0.59 -2.97
N LEU A 52 -10.87 1.40 -2.10
CA LEU A 52 -10.71 2.84 -2.32
C LEU A 52 -9.90 3.16 -3.58
N VAL A 53 -8.96 2.27 -3.94
CA VAL A 53 -8.17 2.29 -5.17
C VAL A 53 -8.26 0.92 -5.86
N SER A 54 -8.96 0.86 -6.98
CA SER A 54 -9.13 -0.38 -7.77
C SER A 54 -8.49 -0.35 -9.15
N GLU A 55 -8.05 0.82 -9.61
CA GLU A 55 -7.43 1.02 -10.91
C GLU A 55 -6.14 1.82 -10.76
N SER A 56 -5.40 1.96 -11.87
CA SER A 56 -4.20 2.79 -11.90
C SER A 56 -4.51 4.21 -11.44
N THR A 57 -3.73 4.72 -10.49
CA THR A 57 -3.83 6.13 -10.04
C THR A 57 -3.11 7.08 -11.00
N LYS A 58 -2.35 6.55 -11.97
CA LYS A 58 -1.64 7.33 -12.95
C LYS A 58 -2.61 7.92 -13.98
N VAL A 59 -3.00 9.16 -13.75
CA VAL A 59 -3.76 10.00 -14.70
C VAL A 59 -2.87 11.12 -15.23
N LYS A 60 -3.36 11.93 -16.18
CA LYS A 60 -2.52 12.90 -16.92
C LYS A 60 -1.81 13.92 -16.02
N ASP A 61 -2.48 14.38 -14.97
CA ASP A 61 -2.02 15.52 -14.15
C ASP A 61 -1.52 15.11 -12.75
N VAL A 62 -1.86 13.90 -12.29
CA VAL A 62 -1.57 13.40 -10.95
C VAL A 62 -1.34 11.88 -11.02
N ASP A 63 -0.42 11.37 -10.21
CA ASP A 63 -0.08 9.94 -10.15
C ASP A 63 -0.52 9.23 -8.86
N TYR A 64 -1.21 9.95 -7.97
CA TYR A 64 -1.76 9.47 -6.71
C TYR A 64 -3.27 9.73 -6.60
N LYS A 65 -3.91 9.00 -5.69
CA LYS A 65 -5.26 9.27 -5.19
C LYS A 65 -5.21 9.50 -3.68
N ILE A 66 -5.91 10.52 -3.19
CA ILE A 66 -6.08 10.72 -1.76
C ILE A 66 -7.24 9.85 -1.28
N VAL A 67 -7.00 9.08 -0.22
CA VAL A 67 -8.02 8.22 0.41
C VAL A 67 -8.03 8.46 1.92
N LYS A 68 -9.20 8.34 2.54
CA LYS A 68 -9.35 8.49 3.98
C LYS A 68 -9.51 7.12 4.64
N VAL A 69 -8.68 6.81 5.63
CA VAL A 69 -8.63 5.54 6.37
C VAL A 69 -8.44 5.87 7.84
N ALA A 70 -9.25 5.27 8.74
CA ALA A 70 -9.18 5.53 10.19
C ALA A 70 -9.12 7.03 10.58
N GLY A 71 -9.73 7.92 9.80
CA GLY A 71 -9.74 9.36 10.06
C GLY A 71 -8.57 10.15 9.46
N MET A 72 -7.53 9.50 8.96
CA MET A 72 -6.36 10.11 8.32
C MET A 72 -6.42 10.02 6.79
N ASN A 73 -5.88 11.02 6.10
CA ASN A 73 -5.75 11.02 4.65
C ASN A 73 -4.39 10.47 4.22
N TYR A 74 -4.40 9.61 3.20
CA TYR A 74 -3.22 9.01 2.61
C TYR A 74 -3.15 9.29 1.11
N LYS A 75 -1.96 9.60 0.60
CA LYS A 75 -1.65 9.55 -0.83
C LYS A 75 -1.31 8.11 -1.19
N VAL A 76 -2.07 7.56 -2.12
CA VAL A 76 -1.88 6.21 -2.64
C VAL A 76 -1.48 6.31 -4.10
N THR A 77 -0.34 5.72 -4.46
CA THR A 77 0.01 5.43 -5.85
C THR A 77 -0.20 3.94 -6.12
N TYR A 78 -0.77 3.63 -7.27
CA TYR A 78 -0.95 2.25 -7.71
C TYR A 78 -0.87 2.19 -9.23
N SER A 79 -0.06 1.28 -9.77
CA SER A 79 0.11 1.15 -11.22
C SER A 79 -1.10 0.52 -11.92
N GLY A 80 -1.98 -0.16 -11.20
CA GLY A 80 -3.08 -0.94 -11.74
C GLY A 80 -2.77 -2.43 -11.84
N PHE A 81 -3.82 -3.25 -11.79
CA PHE A 81 -3.75 -4.72 -11.81
C PHE A 81 -3.55 -5.33 -13.20
N ASP A 82 -3.53 -4.49 -14.24
CA ASP A 82 -3.35 -4.91 -15.63
C ASP A 82 -1.86 -5.04 -16.01
N LYS A 83 -0.95 -4.93 -15.04
CA LYS A 83 0.50 -4.94 -15.24
C LYS A 83 1.11 -6.23 -14.72
N VAL A 84 2.09 -6.76 -15.45
CA VAL A 84 2.99 -7.85 -15.00
C VAL A 84 3.73 -7.44 -13.73
N LEU A 85 4.13 -6.17 -13.64
CA LEU A 85 4.75 -5.58 -12.45
C LEU A 85 3.82 -4.51 -11.91
N GLU A 86 3.02 -4.87 -10.93
CA GLU A 86 2.24 -3.90 -10.17
C GLU A 86 3.15 -3.22 -9.14
N LYS A 87 3.01 -1.91 -8.97
CA LYS A 87 3.70 -1.13 -7.95
C LYS A 87 2.70 -0.32 -7.15
N PHE A 88 2.95 -0.18 -5.87
CA PHE A 88 2.16 0.69 -5.00
C PHE A 88 3.03 1.45 -4.02
N SER A 89 2.54 2.61 -3.58
CA SER A 89 3.04 3.36 -2.44
C SER A 89 1.87 3.97 -1.67
N ILE A 90 1.96 3.98 -0.34
CA ILE A 90 0.99 4.60 0.56
C ILE A 90 1.79 5.46 1.55
N THR A 91 1.52 6.76 1.54
CA THR A 91 2.11 7.74 2.47
C THR A 91 1.01 8.62 3.05
N PRO A 92 1.20 9.23 4.23
CA PRO A 92 0.33 10.32 4.69
C PRO A 92 0.20 11.43 3.63
N GLU A 93 -0.95 12.10 3.58
CA GLU A 93 -1.15 13.24 2.69
C GLU A 93 -0.27 14.42 3.09
N ILE A 94 -0.21 14.68 4.41
CA ILE A 94 0.60 15.72 5.03
C ILE A 94 2.06 15.29 4.93
N VAL A 95 2.86 16.18 4.34
CA VAL A 95 4.31 15.97 4.22
C VAL A 95 4.90 15.85 5.62
N ASP A 96 5.82 14.91 5.78
CA ASP A 96 6.49 14.61 7.04
C ASP A 96 5.66 14.00 8.18
N ASP A 97 4.37 13.78 8.00
CA ASP A 97 3.52 13.08 8.97
C ASP A 97 3.86 11.58 9.04
N VAL A 98 3.32 10.82 10.00
CA VAL A 98 3.61 9.38 10.18
C VAL A 98 2.35 8.55 10.01
N ILE A 99 2.52 7.27 9.74
CA ILE A 99 1.41 6.31 9.78
C ILE A 99 1.25 5.88 11.25
N PRO A 100 0.07 6.10 11.86
CA PRO A 100 -0.16 5.74 13.26
C PRO A 100 -0.06 4.24 13.52
N ASP A 101 0.21 3.91 14.78
CA ASP A 101 0.28 2.54 15.28
C ASP A 101 -0.96 1.72 14.88
N SER A 102 -0.77 0.73 14.02
CA SER A 102 -1.86 -0.06 13.44
C SER A 102 -1.38 -1.40 12.86
N THR A 103 -2.32 -2.30 12.56
CA THR A 103 -2.02 -3.57 11.87
C THR A 103 -2.74 -3.66 10.54
N TRP A 104 -2.01 -3.49 9.46
CA TRP A 104 -2.56 -3.62 8.10
C TRP A 104 -2.26 -4.99 7.51
N THR A 105 -3.05 -5.40 6.51
CA THR A 105 -2.87 -6.66 5.79
C THR A 105 -2.53 -6.38 4.34
N ILE A 106 -1.43 -6.96 3.85
CA ILE A 106 -1.05 -6.99 2.43
C ILE A 106 -1.00 -8.45 2.01
N LYS A 107 -1.79 -8.82 1.00
CA LYS A 107 -1.88 -10.21 0.54
C LYS A 107 -2.22 -10.31 -0.95
N MET A 108 -2.09 -11.53 -1.46
CA MET A 108 -2.64 -11.94 -2.75
C MET A 108 -3.92 -12.73 -2.52
N ASP A 109 -5.06 -12.24 -3.00
CA ASP A 109 -6.28 -13.04 -3.11
C ASP A 109 -6.20 -13.82 -4.43
N LYS A 110 -6.04 -15.15 -4.36
CA LYS A 110 -5.82 -16.07 -5.50
C LYS A 110 -4.43 -15.94 -6.15
N PRO A 111 -3.35 -16.24 -5.41
CA PRO A 111 -2.00 -16.17 -5.96
C PRO A 111 -1.81 -17.14 -7.13
N ALA A 112 -1.33 -16.64 -8.28
CA ALA A 112 -0.76 -17.52 -9.30
C ALA A 112 0.47 -18.25 -8.74
N SER A 113 0.73 -19.46 -9.22
CA SER A 113 1.76 -20.38 -8.69
C SER A 113 3.19 -19.80 -8.65
N SER A 114 3.48 -18.79 -9.45
CA SER A 114 4.79 -18.10 -9.49
C SER A 114 4.70 -16.59 -9.26
N ALA A 115 3.56 -16.08 -8.78
CA ALA A 115 3.44 -14.68 -8.39
C ALA A 115 4.26 -14.40 -7.13
N LYS A 116 4.88 -13.21 -7.07
CA LYS A 116 5.70 -12.79 -5.94
C LYS A 116 5.31 -11.40 -5.47
N LEU A 117 4.98 -11.32 -4.18
CA LEU A 117 4.67 -10.07 -3.50
C LEU A 117 5.87 -9.64 -2.67
N TYR A 118 6.35 -8.42 -2.91
CA TYR A 118 7.42 -7.77 -2.16
C TYR A 118 6.88 -6.47 -1.59
N TYR A 119 7.17 -6.18 -0.33
CA TYR A 119 6.85 -4.90 0.28
C TYR A 119 7.85 -4.58 1.39
N GLU A 120 7.94 -3.30 1.69
CA GLU A 120 8.70 -2.80 2.83
C GLU A 120 7.93 -1.67 3.51
N ILE A 121 8.32 -1.40 4.75
CA ILE A 121 7.87 -0.26 5.53
C ILE A 121 9.08 0.65 5.67
N VAL A 122 8.97 1.88 5.16
CA VAL A 122 9.99 2.90 5.34
C VAL A 122 9.70 3.64 6.63
N TYR A 123 10.69 3.67 7.51
CA TYR A 123 10.64 4.38 8.77
C TYR A 123 11.39 5.71 8.66
N LYS A 124 10.90 6.72 9.38
CA LYS A 124 11.61 7.99 9.57
C LYS A 124 11.83 8.24 11.05
N GLN A 125 12.86 9.01 11.39
CA GLN A 125 13.05 9.50 12.74
C GLN A 125 11.93 10.48 13.11
N ILE A 126 11.42 10.33 14.33
CA ILE A 126 10.51 11.28 14.98
C ILE A 126 11.26 11.94 16.14
N GLN A 127 10.88 13.18 16.45
CA GLN A 127 11.61 14.06 17.36
C GLN A 127 11.13 13.91 18.81
#